data_AF-A0A1H0YX44-F1
#
_entry.id   AF-A0A1H0YX44-F1
#
_cell.length_a   1.000
_cell.length_b   1.000
_cell.length_c   1.000
_cell.angle_alpha   90.00
_cell.angle_beta   90.00
_cell.angle_gamma   90.00
#
_symmetry.space_group_name_H-M   'P 1'
#
loop_
_entity.id
_entity.type
_entity.pdbx_description
1 polymer ?
#
loop_
_entity_poly.entity_id
_entity_poly.type
_entity_poly.pdbx_seq_one_letter_code
_entity_poly.pdbx_strand_id
1 'polypeptide(L)' 'MSTRSRSLDGPGVKVPCWSEGGAVSLRVSQVDGEVRITTPTIFNRTRWMFAQARELRDVLDAALRGRA' A
#
# COMPACT_ATOMS: atom_id res chain seq x y z
N MET A 1 8.71 11.96 -12.89
CA MET A 1 8.19 10.63 -12.52
C MET A 1 6.69 10.65 -12.72
N SER A 2 6.15 9.75 -13.53
CA SER A 2 4.72 9.74 -13.90
C SER A 2 3.87 9.31 -12.71
N THR A 3 3.15 10.26 -12.11
CA THR A 3 2.05 10.00 -11.17
C THR A 3 0.85 9.48 -11.94
N ARG A 4 0.95 8.25 -12.47
CA ARG A 4 -0.27 7.52 -12.86
C ARG A 4 -1.04 7.27 -11.57
N SER A 5 -2.21 7.89 -11.44
CA SER A 5 -3.19 7.54 -10.41
C SER A 5 -3.38 6.03 -10.46
N ARG A 6 -2.92 5.32 -9.44
CA ARG A 6 -3.17 3.89 -9.31
C ARG A 6 -4.49 3.77 -8.55
N SER A 7 -5.53 3.23 -9.20
CA SER A 7 -6.84 3.06 -8.57
C SER A 7 -6.73 2.10 -7.37
N LEU A 8 -7.45 2.46 -6.31
CA LEU A 8 -7.61 1.66 -5.10
C LEU A 8 -8.77 0.67 -5.20
N ASP A 9 -9.58 0.76 -6.25
CA ASP A 9 -10.74 -0.09 -6.48
C ASP A 9 -10.31 -1.51 -6.86
N GLY A 10 -11.21 -2.46 -6.60
CA GLY A 10 -11.02 -3.87 -6.96
C GLY A 10 -9.74 -4.47 -6.33
N PRO A 11 -8.78 -4.97 -7.13
CA PRO A 11 -7.59 -5.63 -6.60
C PRO A 11 -6.57 -4.68 -5.94
N GLY A 12 -6.80 -3.36 -5.99
CA GLY A 12 -5.98 -2.35 -5.33
C GLY A 12 -4.54 -2.23 -5.84
N VAL A 13 -3.74 -1.49 -5.08
CA VAL A 13 -2.36 -1.11 -5.40
C VAL A 13 -1.38 -1.97 -4.63
N LYS A 14 -0.38 -2.53 -5.33
CA LYS A 14 0.76 -3.17 -4.68
C LYS A 14 1.77 -2.12 -4.23
N VAL A 15 2.18 -2.18 -2.96
CA VAL A 15 3.24 -1.34 -2.40
C VAL A 15 4.41 -2.25 -2.00
N PRO A 16 5.59 -2.11 -2.63
CA PRO A 16 6.74 -2.97 -2.35
C PRO A 16 7.31 -2.70 -0.94
N CYS A 17 7.71 -3.76 -0.25
CA CYS A 17 8.35 -3.68 1.06
C CYS A 17 9.32 -4.87 1.29
N TRP A 18 10.00 -4.89 2.43
CA TRP A 18 10.97 -5.93 2.78
C TRP A 18 10.57 -6.66 4.06
N SER A 19 10.62 -7.99 4.02
CA SER A 19 10.44 -8.86 5.20
C SER A 19 11.71 -9.69 5.45
N GLU A 20 11.79 -10.41 6.57
CA GLU A 20 12.93 -11.31 6.83
C GLU A 20 13.08 -12.41 5.74
N GLY A 21 12.00 -12.71 5.00
CA GLY A 21 12.02 -13.63 3.85
C GLY A 21 12.37 -12.99 2.51
N GLY A 22 12.68 -11.68 2.48
CA GLY A 22 13.09 -10.94 1.29
C GLY A 22 12.07 -9.93 0.76
N ALA A 23 12.19 -9.61 -0.52
CA ALA A 23 11.34 -8.61 -1.18
C ALA A 23 9.90 -9.13 -1.33
N VAL A 24 8.94 -8.36 -0.81
CA VAL A 24 7.51 -8.68 -0.85
C VAL A 24 6.70 -7.44 -1.21
N SER A 25 5.37 -7.52 -1.16
CA SER A 25 4.51 -6.35 -1.34
C SER A 25 3.28 -6.45 -0.45
N LEU A 26 2.85 -5.30 0.06
CA LEU A 26 1.50 -5.12 0.58
C LEU A 26 0.54 -4.88 -0.58
N ARG A 27 -0.74 -5.15 -0.35
CA ARG A 27 -1.82 -4.70 -1.23
C ARG A 27 -2.71 -3.74 -0.46
N VAL A 28 -2.91 -2.55 -1.00
CA VAL A 28 -3.78 -1.51 -0.45
C VAL A 28 -4.96 -1.34 -1.39
N SER A 29 -6.18 -1.58 -0.90
CA SER A 29 -7.41 -1.39 -1.66
C SER A 29 -8.44 -0.64 -0.84
N GLN A 30 -9.49 -0.15 -1.50
CA GLN A 30 -10.67 0.40 -0.87
C GLN A 30 -11.85 -0.55 -1.08
N VAL A 31 -12.55 -0.90 0.00
CA VAL A 31 -13.72 -1.78 -0.03
C VAL A 31 -14.73 -1.25 0.98
N ASP A 32 -15.97 -0.99 0.56
CA ASP A 32 -17.07 -0.58 1.44
C ASP A 32 -16.77 0.62 2.35
N GLY A 33 -15.98 1.58 1.86
CA GLY A 33 -15.58 2.74 2.66
C GLY A 33 -14.49 2.46 3.69
N GLU A 34 -13.84 1.31 3.64
CA GLU A 34 -12.67 0.98 4.44
C GLU A 34 -11.41 0.94 3.57
N VAL A 35 -10.27 1.34 4.14
CA VAL A 35 -8.96 1.08 3.55
C VAL A 35 -8.49 -0.28 4.01
N ARG A 36 -8.42 -1.25 3.09
CA ARG A 36 -7.93 -2.60 3.36
C ARG A 36 -6.45 -2.70 3.00
N ILE A 37 -5.62 -3.05 3.98
CA ILE A 37 -4.20 -3.33 3.79
C ILE A 37 -3.97 -4.83 3.99
N THR A 38 -3.80 -5.57 2.89
CA THR A 38 -3.45 -6.99 2.95
C THR A 38 -1.95 -7.14 3.08
N THR A 39 -1.53 -7.71 4.21
CA THR A 39 -0.13 -7.98 4.54
C THR A 39 0.23 -9.44 4.29
N PRO A 40 1.49 -9.76 3.94
CA PRO A 40 2.00 -11.13 3.99
C PRO A 40 1.96 -11.67 5.43
N THR A 41 1.67 -12.96 5.60
CA THR A 41 1.43 -13.64 6.89
C THR A 41 2.59 -13.56 7.90
N ILE A 42 3.81 -13.24 7.44
CA ILE A 42 5.04 -13.20 8.27
C ILE A 42 5.37 -11.74 8.57
N PHE A 43 4.75 -11.16 9.63
CA PHE A 43 4.74 -9.71 9.82
C PHE A 43 5.51 -9.18 11.03
N ASN A 44 6.26 -9.99 11.76
CA ASN A 44 6.75 -9.53 13.05
C ASN A 44 7.82 -8.42 12.91
N ARG A 45 8.42 -8.22 11.73
CA ARG A 45 9.55 -7.30 11.50
C ARG A 45 9.64 -6.74 10.07
N THR A 46 8.54 -6.23 9.52
CA THR A 46 8.59 -5.59 8.18
C THR A 46 9.43 -4.32 8.24
N ARG A 47 10.50 -4.25 7.44
CA ARG A 47 11.40 -3.08 7.32
C ARG A 47 11.12 -2.33 6.02
N TRP A 48 11.16 -1.02 6.11
CA TRP A 48 10.75 -0.13 5.03
C TRP A 48 11.87 0.83 4.72
N MET A 49 12.18 0.99 3.43
CA MET A 49 12.95 2.14 3.00
C MET A 49 12.08 3.39 3.09
N PHE A 50 12.69 4.56 3.36
CA PHE A 50 11.97 5.83 3.41
C PHE A 50 11.16 6.11 2.13
N ALA A 51 11.66 5.70 0.96
CA ALA A 51 10.94 5.83 -0.30
C ALA A 51 9.64 4.99 -0.33
N GLN A 52 9.68 3.76 0.21
CA GLN A 52 8.52 2.87 0.28
C GLN A 52 7.49 3.39 1.30
N ALA A 53 7.96 3.95 2.42
CA ALA A 53 7.08 4.59 3.41
C ALA A 53 6.37 5.81 2.82
N ARG A 54 7.07 6.62 2.02
CA ARG A 54 6.47 7.74 1.27
C ARG A 54 5.43 7.25 0.26
N GLU A 55 5.73 6.19 -0.48
CA GLU A 55 4.78 5.61 -1.43
C GLU A 55 3.50 5.11 -0.74
N LEU A 56 3.61 4.43 0.40
CA LEU A 56 2.42 4.06 1.18
C LEU A 56 1.62 5.28 1.62
N ARG A 57 2.28 6.30 2.19
CA ARG A 57 1.60 7.52 2.63
C ARG A 57 0.81 8.14 1.48
N ASP A 58 1.42 8.29 0.32
CA ASP A 58 0.77 8.94 -0.82
C ASP A 58 -0.43 8.11 -1.33
N VAL A 59 -0.35 6.77 -1.27
CA VAL A 59 -1.47 5.87 -1.59
C VAL A 59 -2.60 5.98 -0.57
N LEU A 60 -2.28 6.07 0.72
CA LEU A 60 -3.27 6.27 1.79
C LEU A 60 -3.94 7.64 1.71
N ASP A 61 -3.17 8.70 1.44
CA ASP A 61 -3.70 10.05 1.26
C ASP A 61 -4.65 10.12 0.05
N ALA A 62 -4.32 9.42 -1.04
CA ALA A 62 -5.22 9.32 -2.20
C ALA A 62 -6.54 8.62 -1.83
N ALA A 63 -6.48 7.54 -1.04
CA ALA A 63 -7.66 6.84 -0.54
C ALA A 63 -8.58 7.75 0.28
N LEU A 64 -8.00 8.55 1.16
CA LEU A 64 -8.74 9.46 2.03
C LEU A 64 -9.39 10.61 1.25
N ARG A 65 -8.74 11.09 0.18
CA ARG A 65 -9.26 12.18 -0.66
C ARG A 65 -10.35 11.73 -1.64
N GLY A 66 -10.37 10.46 -2.04
CA GLY A 66 -11.44 9.89 -2.89
C GLY A 66 -12.78 9.69 -2.17
N ARG A 67 -12.87 10.07 -0.88
CA ARG A 67 -14.08 9.95 -0.04
C ARG A 67 -14.85 11.27 0.13
N ALA A 68 -14.43 12.35 -0.54
CA ALA A 68 -15.11 13.65 -0.52
C ALA A 68 -16.20 13.75 -1.59
#